data_AF-C0J6I8-F1
#
_entry.id   AF-C0J6I8-F1
#
_cell.length_a   1.000
_cell.length_b   1.000
_cell.length_c   1.000
_cell.angle_alpha   90.00
_cell.angle_beta   90.00
_cell.angle_gamma   90.00
#
_symmetry.space_group_name_H-M   'P 1'
#
loop_
_entity.id
_entity.type
_entity.pdbx_description
1 polymer ?
#
loop_
_entity_poly.entity_id
_entity_poly.type
_entity_poly.pdbx_seq_one_letter_code
_entity_poly.pdbx_strand_id
1 'polypeptide(L)'
;EGHGTGTPVGDPIEASAISEMFTQYRSSEEPLYIGAVKSNVGHSEGASGITSVIKSILTLENGVIPANAWFENRNSKIPEEWHFQFPTTALPWPRTKSGLRRVSINSFGVSGTNAHIVTYHFLKEHGYDAPHRTVDVPRSTSCPISMISHYYSNNYLLLAIPKTLPASSSARESPQLIVLSSHDQDGISRLANGYKQHPISDPFYDLAFTLATKRTFSNWRAAFVANSIESMHEALEEKLEVKRVAADPGLALIFSGHGAQW
;
A
#
# COMPACT_ATOMS: atom_id res chain seq x y z
N GLU A 1 2.10 12.76 -11.31
CA GLU A 1 0.87 12.12 -11.79
C GLU A 1 0.05 13.15 -12.54
N GLY A 2 0.21 13.19 -13.86
CA GLY A 2 -0.52 14.13 -14.72
C GLY A 2 -1.99 13.75 -14.87
N HIS A 3 -2.79 14.71 -15.30
CA HIS A 3 -4.14 14.44 -15.78
C HIS A 3 -4.06 13.52 -17.00
N GLY A 4 -3.15 13.80 -17.94
CA GLY A 4 -2.62 12.86 -18.95
C GLY A 4 -3.67 11.99 -19.59
N THR A 5 -4.59 12.60 -20.32
CA THR A 5 -5.72 11.91 -20.97
C THR A 5 -5.37 11.38 -22.35
N GLY A 6 -4.16 11.64 -22.86
CA GLY A 6 -3.76 11.24 -24.20
C GLY A 6 -4.33 12.17 -25.27
N THR A 7 -4.84 13.34 -24.88
CA THR A 7 -5.47 14.26 -25.84
C THR A 7 -4.42 15.07 -26.58
N PRO A 8 -4.52 15.25 -27.92
CA PRO A 8 -3.50 15.91 -28.73
C PRO A 8 -3.33 17.41 -28.43
N VAL A 9 -4.31 17.99 -27.73
CA VAL A 9 -4.34 19.40 -27.32
C VAL A 9 -4.12 19.53 -25.81
N GLY A 10 -4.79 18.71 -24.99
CA GLY A 10 -4.70 18.82 -23.53
C GLY A 10 -3.33 18.43 -22.97
N ASP A 11 -2.72 17.36 -23.47
CA ASP A 11 -1.44 16.88 -22.92
C ASP A 11 -0.29 17.90 -23.12
N PRO A 12 -0.12 18.55 -24.30
CA PRO A 12 0.83 19.66 -24.43
C PRO A 12 0.55 20.85 -23.52
N ILE A 13 -0.73 21.21 -23.32
CA ILE A 13 -1.12 22.33 -22.45
C ILE A 13 -0.78 22.02 -20.99
N GLU A 14 -1.10 20.81 -20.53
CA GLU A 14 -0.72 20.35 -19.20
C GLU A 14 0.80 20.35 -19.03
N ALA A 15 1.54 19.79 -19.98
CA ALA A 15 3.00 19.74 -19.92
C ALA A 15 3.61 21.16 -19.88
N SER A 16 3.09 22.10 -20.66
CA SER A 16 3.50 23.51 -20.62
C SER A 16 3.29 24.11 -19.24
N ALA A 17 2.11 23.93 -18.64
CA ALA A 17 1.82 24.45 -17.31
C ALA A 17 2.73 23.84 -16.22
N ILE A 18 3.07 22.55 -16.34
CA ILE A 18 4.05 21.92 -15.45
C ILE A 18 5.45 22.52 -15.67
N SER A 19 5.83 22.82 -16.92
CA SER A 19 7.16 23.33 -17.25
C SER A 19 7.41 24.71 -16.64
N GLU A 20 6.42 25.60 -16.70
CA GLU A 20 6.50 26.95 -16.14
C GLU A 20 6.80 26.94 -14.64
N MET A 21 6.33 25.91 -13.92
CA MET A 21 6.53 25.77 -12.48
C MET A 21 7.83 25.05 -12.13
N PHE A 22 8.18 23.99 -12.86
CA PHE A 22 9.22 23.05 -12.43
C PHE A 22 10.53 23.14 -13.22
N THR A 23 10.53 23.55 -14.48
CA THR A 23 11.70 23.41 -15.36
C THR A 23 12.94 24.13 -14.81
N GLN A 24 12.79 25.33 -14.24
CA GLN A 24 13.90 26.06 -13.63
C GLN A 24 14.54 25.37 -12.41
N TYR A 25 13.85 24.40 -11.81
CA TYR A 25 14.30 23.63 -10.64
C TYR A 25 14.72 22.20 -11.00
N ARG A 26 14.86 21.90 -12.30
CA ARG A 26 15.16 20.57 -12.82
C ARG A 26 16.34 20.64 -13.78
N SER A 27 17.00 19.50 -13.96
CA SER A 27 18.07 19.31 -14.94
C SER A 27 17.95 17.93 -15.58
N SER A 28 18.79 17.63 -16.56
CA SER A 28 18.85 16.31 -17.18
C SER A 28 19.25 15.20 -16.18
N GLU A 29 20.02 15.54 -15.15
CA GLU A 29 20.45 14.64 -14.07
C GLU A 29 19.41 14.49 -12.96
N GLU A 30 18.58 15.52 -12.73
CA GLU A 30 17.47 15.50 -11.77
C GLU A 30 16.11 15.77 -12.45
N PRO A 31 15.68 14.92 -13.41
CA PRO A 31 14.49 15.19 -14.21
C PRO A 31 13.21 15.10 -13.39
N LEU A 32 12.13 15.69 -13.91
CA LEU A 32 10.79 15.49 -13.38
C LEU A 32 10.17 14.27 -14.06
N TYR A 33 9.86 13.24 -13.28
CA TYR A 33 9.17 12.06 -13.78
C TYR A 33 7.67 12.34 -13.92
N ILE A 34 7.16 12.21 -15.14
CA ILE A 34 5.75 12.39 -15.48
C ILE A 34 5.15 11.03 -15.81
N GLY A 35 3.99 10.77 -15.23
CA GLY A 35 3.17 9.64 -15.67
C GLY A 35 1.70 9.87 -15.36
N ALA A 36 0.86 9.01 -15.93
CA ALA A 36 -0.59 9.07 -15.80
C ALA A 36 -1.18 7.67 -15.66
N VAL A 37 -1.94 7.43 -14.58
CA VAL A 37 -2.60 6.13 -14.30
C VAL A 37 -3.57 5.74 -15.41
N LYS A 38 -4.12 6.73 -16.13
CA LYS A 38 -5.09 6.53 -17.21
C LYS A 38 -4.54 5.67 -18.35
N SER A 39 -3.23 5.69 -18.56
CA SER A 39 -2.58 4.81 -19.53
C SER A 39 -2.75 3.33 -19.20
N ASN A 40 -2.85 2.97 -17.91
CA ASN A 40 -2.94 1.60 -17.42
C ASN A 40 -4.38 1.13 -17.23
N VAL A 41 -5.27 2.00 -16.72
CA VAL A 41 -6.64 1.61 -16.30
C VAL A 41 -7.75 2.41 -17.00
N GLY A 42 -7.39 3.23 -18.00
CA GLY A 42 -8.32 4.11 -18.69
C GLY A 42 -8.70 5.36 -17.90
N HIS A 43 -9.43 6.27 -18.56
CA HIS A 43 -9.98 7.46 -17.91
C HIS A 43 -11.28 7.10 -17.17
N SER A 44 -11.23 7.08 -15.83
CA SER A 44 -12.38 6.73 -14.98
C SER A 44 -13.30 7.92 -14.68
N GLU A 45 -13.29 8.94 -15.53
CA GLU A 45 -14.06 10.19 -15.42
C GLU A 45 -14.05 10.79 -13.99
N GLY A 46 -15.20 10.86 -13.32
CA GLY A 46 -15.32 11.40 -11.96
C GLY A 46 -14.45 10.69 -10.91
N ALA A 47 -14.04 9.45 -11.15
CA ALA A 47 -13.14 8.71 -10.26
C ALA A 47 -11.64 8.93 -10.59
N SER A 48 -11.30 9.68 -11.64
CA SER A 48 -9.91 9.79 -12.09
C SER A 48 -8.98 10.42 -11.06
N GLY A 49 -9.46 11.43 -10.33
CA GLY A 49 -8.69 12.05 -9.25
C GLY A 49 -8.30 11.04 -8.17
N ILE A 50 -9.27 10.25 -7.68
CA ILE A 50 -9.00 9.26 -6.62
C ILE A 50 -8.13 8.10 -7.13
N THR A 51 -8.30 7.67 -8.39
CA THR A 51 -7.40 6.66 -9.00
C THR A 51 -5.95 7.16 -9.04
N SER A 52 -5.73 8.42 -9.40
CA SER A 52 -4.39 9.05 -9.38
C SER A 52 -3.82 9.21 -7.97
N VAL A 53 -4.66 9.48 -6.96
CA VAL A 53 -4.25 9.48 -5.54
C VAL A 53 -3.82 8.08 -5.10
N ILE A 54 -4.58 7.04 -5.43
CA ILE A 54 -4.24 5.65 -5.10
C ILE A 54 -2.89 5.26 -5.71
N LYS A 55 -2.67 5.52 -7.01
CA LYS A 55 -1.38 5.28 -7.66
C LYS A 55 -0.26 6.02 -6.92
N SER A 56 -0.46 7.28 -6.58
CA SER A 56 0.55 8.12 -5.94
C SER A 56 0.93 7.61 -4.55
N ILE A 57 -0.06 7.21 -3.73
CA ILE A 57 0.19 6.60 -2.41
C ILE A 57 0.99 5.30 -2.57
N LEU A 58 0.54 4.39 -3.45
CA LEU A 58 1.24 3.12 -3.69
C LEU A 58 2.67 3.33 -4.19
N THR A 59 2.89 4.32 -5.06
CA THR A 59 4.21 4.71 -5.54
C THR A 59 5.10 5.26 -4.43
N LEU A 60 4.57 6.13 -3.56
CA LEU A 60 5.31 6.67 -2.41
C LEU A 60 5.68 5.57 -1.41
N GLU A 61 4.71 4.72 -1.06
CA GLU A 61 4.86 3.61 -0.13
C GLU A 61 5.90 2.61 -0.64
N ASN A 62 5.79 2.16 -1.89
CA ASN A 62 6.70 1.16 -2.45
C ASN A 62 8.03 1.75 -2.92
N GLY A 63 8.14 3.08 -3.04
CA GLY A 63 9.32 3.74 -3.56
C GLY A 63 9.60 3.39 -5.02
N VAL A 64 8.57 3.16 -5.82
CA VAL A 64 8.70 2.78 -7.24
C VAL A 64 7.79 3.66 -8.09
N ILE A 65 8.37 4.24 -9.14
CA ILE A 65 7.65 4.98 -10.18
C ILE A 65 7.23 3.96 -11.25
N PRO A 66 5.93 3.67 -11.42
CA PRO A 66 5.46 2.71 -12.41
C PRO A 66 5.59 3.28 -13.83
N ALA A 67 5.67 2.37 -14.80
CA ALA A 67 5.64 2.69 -16.22
C ALA A 67 4.31 3.32 -16.66
N ASN A 68 4.39 4.22 -17.63
CA ASN A 68 3.25 4.61 -18.46
C ASN A 68 3.04 3.53 -19.52
N ALA A 69 1.87 2.89 -19.50
CA ALA A 69 1.54 1.92 -20.53
C ALA A 69 1.34 2.62 -21.89
N TRP A 70 1.63 1.92 -22.98
CA TRP A 70 1.42 2.41 -24.35
C TRP A 70 2.18 3.71 -24.70
N PHE A 71 3.21 4.08 -23.92
CA PHE A 71 4.07 5.21 -24.23
C PHE A 71 5.26 4.73 -25.07
N GLU A 72 5.25 5.06 -26.37
CA GLU A 72 6.33 4.72 -27.29
C GLU A 72 7.24 5.91 -27.58
N ASN A 73 6.64 7.03 -28.00
CA ASN A 73 7.37 8.22 -28.42
C ASN A 73 6.86 9.46 -27.68
N ARG A 74 7.79 10.32 -27.29
CA ARG A 74 7.48 11.64 -26.73
C ARG A 74 6.74 12.48 -27.76
N ASN A 75 5.70 13.19 -27.33
CA ASN A 75 5.00 14.16 -28.16
C ASN A 75 5.96 15.31 -28.53
N SER A 76 6.11 15.62 -29.83
CA SER A 76 7.03 16.67 -30.32
C SER A 76 6.71 18.08 -29.82
N LYS A 77 5.49 18.29 -29.32
CA LYS A 77 5.07 19.54 -28.66
C LYS A 77 5.54 19.67 -27.20
N ILE A 78 6.21 18.65 -26.66
CA ILE A 78 6.78 18.66 -25.31
C ILE A 78 8.30 18.69 -25.47
N PRO A 79 8.94 19.86 -25.40
CA PRO A 79 10.37 20.01 -25.67
C PRO A 79 11.27 19.32 -24.62
N GLU A 80 12.47 18.89 -25.01
CA GLU A 80 13.40 18.16 -24.12
C GLU A 80 13.96 19.04 -22.99
N GLU A 81 14.11 20.34 -23.24
CA GLU A 81 14.59 21.34 -22.29
C GLU A 81 13.71 21.48 -21.04
N TRP A 82 12.50 20.93 -21.06
CA TRP A 82 11.65 20.89 -19.86
C TRP A 82 12.11 19.86 -18.82
N HIS A 83 13.11 19.02 -19.16
CA HIS A 83 13.68 17.99 -18.29
C HIS A 83 12.64 16.99 -17.76
N PHE A 84 11.62 16.70 -18.56
CA PHE A 84 10.63 15.67 -18.25
C PHE A 84 11.09 14.29 -18.72
N GLN A 85 10.87 13.29 -17.88
CA GLN A 85 11.07 11.89 -18.19
C GLN A 85 9.75 11.14 -18.05
N PHE A 86 9.43 10.29 -19.02
CA PHE A 86 8.21 9.49 -19.06
C PHE A 86 8.60 8.02 -18.92
N PRO A 87 8.47 7.40 -17.72
CA PRO A 87 8.90 6.03 -17.51
C PRO A 87 8.17 5.05 -18.42
N THR A 88 8.90 4.21 -19.14
CA THR A 88 8.37 3.07 -19.93
C THR A 88 8.55 1.74 -19.21
N THR A 89 9.38 1.72 -18.17
CA THR A 89 9.56 0.61 -17.24
C THR A 89 9.39 1.11 -15.81
N ALA A 90 9.15 0.19 -14.86
CA ALA A 90 9.11 0.54 -13.46
C ALA A 90 10.51 0.90 -12.97
N LEU A 91 10.66 2.06 -12.32
CA LEU A 91 11.94 2.59 -11.86
C LEU A 91 11.93 2.78 -10.34
N PRO A 92 13.04 2.51 -9.63
CA PRO A 92 13.16 2.89 -8.24
C PRO A 92 13.02 4.41 -8.09
N TRP A 93 12.45 4.84 -6.96
CA TRP A 93 12.30 6.26 -6.68
C TRP A 93 13.68 6.93 -6.57
N PRO A 94 13.93 8.01 -7.32
CA PRO A 94 15.23 8.67 -7.34
C PRO A 94 15.60 9.20 -5.96
N ARG A 95 16.87 9.12 -5.58
CA ARG A 95 17.32 9.68 -4.30
C ARG A 95 17.08 11.19 -4.31
N THR A 96 16.31 11.68 -3.35
CA THR A 96 16.02 13.12 -3.23
C THR A 96 17.01 13.78 -2.27
N LYS A 97 17.38 15.03 -2.53
CA LYS A 97 18.25 15.83 -1.62
C LYS A 97 17.71 15.87 -0.20
N SER A 98 16.38 15.99 -0.04
CA SER A 98 15.70 16.00 1.27
C SER A 98 15.45 14.61 1.86
N GLY A 99 15.69 13.53 1.13
CA GLY A 99 15.30 12.16 1.54
C GLY A 99 13.79 11.88 1.54
N LEU A 100 12.94 12.92 1.48
CA LEU A 100 11.49 12.81 1.34
C LEU A 100 11.07 12.61 -0.13
N ARG A 101 10.18 11.65 -0.36
CA ARG A 101 9.50 11.41 -1.64
C ARG A 101 8.24 12.30 -1.71
N ARG A 102 8.01 12.96 -2.85
CA ARG A 102 6.85 13.83 -3.09
C ARG A 102 6.24 13.53 -4.46
N VAL A 103 4.91 13.46 -4.54
CA VAL A 103 4.17 13.32 -5.80
C VAL A 103 3.16 14.47 -5.92
N SER A 104 3.21 15.18 -7.04
CA SER A 104 2.14 16.07 -7.49
C SER A 104 1.12 15.31 -8.34
N ILE A 105 -0.16 15.60 -8.12
CA ILE A 105 -1.30 14.96 -8.78
C ILE A 105 -2.16 16.04 -9.43
N ASN A 106 -2.40 15.90 -10.73
CA ASN A 106 -3.27 16.78 -11.51
C ASN A 106 -4.55 16.04 -11.91
N SER A 107 -5.69 16.73 -11.84
CA SER A 107 -6.94 16.27 -12.45
C SER A 107 -7.75 17.47 -12.95
N PHE A 108 -8.06 17.48 -14.25
CA PHE A 108 -8.74 18.58 -14.91
C PHE A 108 -10.09 18.13 -15.44
N GLY A 109 -11.16 18.76 -14.97
CA GLY A 109 -12.52 18.49 -15.42
C GLY A 109 -12.82 19.18 -16.74
N VAL A 110 -13.65 18.56 -17.58
CA VAL A 110 -14.06 19.13 -18.88
C VAL A 110 -14.72 20.51 -18.76
N SER A 111 -15.33 20.82 -17.61
CA SER A 111 -15.91 22.14 -17.31
C SER A 111 -14.86 23.23 -17.01
N GLY A 112 -13.56 22.89 -17.01
CA GLY A 112 -12.46 23.79 -16.66
C GLY A 112 -12.12 23.82 -15.17
N THR A 113 -12.74 22.98 -14.34
CA THR A 113 -12.38 22.87 -12.91
C THR A 113 -11.11 22.03 -12.75
N ASN A 114 -10.07 22.65 -12.20
CA ASN A 114 -8.76 22.02 -12.03
C ASN A 114 -8.48 21.73 -10.55
N ALA A 115 -7.96 20.54 -10.27
CA ALA A 115 -7.48 20.15 -8.94
C ALA A 115 -6.00 19.75 -9.00
N HIS A 116 -5.23 20.23 -8.02
CA HIS A 116 -3.82 19.87 -7.82
C HIS A 116 -3.59 19.45 -6.38
N ILE A 117 -2.93 18.31 -6.16
CA ILE A 117 -2.59 17.79 -4.83
C ILE A 117 -1.11 17.51 -4.77
N VAL A 118 -0.46 17.93 -3.69
CA VAL A 118 0.91 17.51 -3.34
C VAL A 118 0.82 16.49 -2.21
N THR A 119 1.41 15.32 -2.43
CA THR A 119 1.42 14.21 -1.46
C THR A 119 2.84 13.83 -1.09
N TYR A 120 3.03 13.46 0.18
CA TYR A 120 4.33 13.08 0.74
C TYR A 120 4.13 12.25 2.02
N HIS A 121 5.22 11.65 2.50
CA HIS A 121 5.17 10.81 3.70
C HIS A 121 5.10 11.64 4.99
N PHE A 122 3.92 11.70 5.61
CA PHE A 122 3.65 12.53 6.80
C PHE A 122 4.65 12.29 7.95
N LEU A 123 4.85 11.04 8.37
CA LEU A 123 5.70 10.72 9.51
C LEU A 123 7.16 11.10 9.27
N LYS A 124 7.65 10.92 8.04
CA LYS A 124 9.04 11.22 7.67
C LYS A 124 9.29 12.72 7.60
N GLU A 125 8.31 13.50 7.15
CA GLU A 125 8.41 14.96 7.15
C GLU A 125 8.46 15.53 8.57
N HIS A 126 7.75 14.91 9.52
CA HIS A 126 7.68 15.39 10.90
C HIS A 126 8.66 14.71 11.86
N GLY A 127 9.49 13.78 11.37
CA GLY A 127 10.44 13.03 12.20
C GLY A 127 9.79 12.07 13.20
N TYR A 128 8.58 11.59 12.92
CA TYR A 128 7.87 10.62 13.75
C TYR A 128 8.23 9.19 13.33
N ASP A 129 8.36 8.31 14.33
CA ASP A 129 8.54 6.88 14.14
C ASP A 129 7.28 6.15 14.59
N ALA A 130 6.56 5.58 13.62
CA ALA A 130 5.34 4.81 13.87
C ALA A 130 5.18 3.75 12.75
N PRO A 131 4.51 2.61 13.02
CA PRO A 131 4.30 1.57 12.02
C PRO A 131 3.61 2.11 10.76
N HIS A 132 4.25 1.92 9.60
CA HIS A 132 3.72 2.34 8.30
C HIS A 132 4.16 1.40 7.17
N ARG A 133 3.47 1.45 6.03
CA ARG A 133 3.77 0.57 4.87
C ARG A 133 4.88 1.07 3.95
N THR A 134 5.31 2.32 4.12
CA THR A 134 6.37 2.92 3.30
C THR A 134 7.70 2.21 3.52
N VAL A 135 8.33 1.78 2.43
CA VAL A 135 9.67 1.19 2.45
C VAL A 135 10.72 2.23 2.11
N ASP A 136 11.83 2.25 2.85
CA ASP A 136 12.96 3.11 2.53
C ASP A 136 13.70 2.63 1.28
N VAL A 137 13.81 1.31 1.09
CA VAL A 137 14.38 0.70 -0.12
C VAL A 137 13.24 0.28 -1.06
N PRO A 138 13.24 0.71 -2.33
CA PRO A 138 12.23 0.36 -3.31
C PRO A 138 11.97 -1.15 -3.41
N ARG A 139 10.70 -1.57 -3.30
CA ARG A 139 10.28 -2.96 -3.59
C ARG A 139 10.07 -3.11 -5.10
N SER A 140 11.09 -3.53 -5.84
CA SER A 140 10.89 -3.95 -7.25
C SER A 140 10.70 -5.45 -7.33
N THR A 141 9.58 -5.89 -7.92
CA THR A 141 9.29 -7.31 -8.19
C THR A 141 10.02 -7.83 -9.43
N SER A 142 10.55 -6.96 -10.28
CA SER A 142 11.24 -7.30 -11.53
C SER A 142 12.76 -7.09 -11.48
N CYS A 143 13.29 -6.57 -10.38
CA CYS A 143 14.72 -6.35 -10.19
C CYS A 143 15.21 -7.25 -9.06
N PRO A 144 16.12 -8.22 -9.32
CA PRO A 144 16.74 -8.98 -8.25
C PRO A 144 17.28 -8.01 -7.19
N ILE A 145 17.07 -8.29 -5.90
CA ILE A 145 17.59 -7.48 -4.79
C ILE A 145 19.10 -7.19 -4.97
N SER A 146 19.83 -8.09 -5.63
CA SER A 146 21.24 -7.91 -6.01
C SER A 146 21.49 -6.74 -6.97
N MET A 147 20.61 -6.45 -7.94
CA MET A 147 20.74 -5.28 -8.83
C MET A 147 20.40 -3.96 -8.14
N ILE A 148 19.39 -3.96 -7.27
CA ILE A 148 19.03 -2.78 -6.45
C ILE A 148 20.20 -2.46 -5.51
N SER A 149 20.75 -3.48 -4.85
CA SER A 149 21.95 -3.36 -4.03
C SER A 149 23.12 -2.81 -4.84
N HIS A 150 23.36 -3.30 -6.08
CA HIS A 150 24.45 -2.81 -6.94
C HIS A 150 24.29 -1.33 -7.38
N TYR A 151 23.05 -0.89 -7.66
CA TYR A 151 22.76 0.51 -8.02
C TYR A 151 23.03 1.47 -6.84
N TYR A 152 22.74 1.04 -5.61
CA TYR A 152 23.02 1.81 -4.40
C TYR A 152 24.46 1.64 -3.88
N SER A 153 25.15 0.53 -4.16
CA SER A 153 26.52 0.27 -3.66
C SER A 153 27.64 0.81 -4.57
N ASN A 154 27.39 0.98 -5.87
CA ASN A 154 28.37 1.60 -6.77
C ASN A 154 28.50 3.14 -6.61
N ASN A 155 27.64 3.77 -5.80
CA ASN A 155 27.63 5.22 -5.56
C ASN A 155 27.71 5.61 -4.07
N TYR A 156 28.68 5.02 -3.36
CA TYR A 156 29.09 5.33 -1.98
C TYR A 156 28.41 4.57 -0.83
N LEU A 157 29.21 4.41 0.24
CA LEU A 157 29.05 3.60 1.46
C LEU A 157 27.60 3.35 1.92
N LEU A 158 27.32 2.07 2.17
CA LEU A 158 26.21 1.53 2.96
C LEU A 158 26.01 2.35 4.25
N LEU A 159 25.16 3.38 4.18
CA LEU A 159 24.55 3.94 5.38
C LEU A 159 23.54 2.91 5.87
N ALA A 160 23.81 2.46 7.10
CA ALA A 160 23.10 1.48 7.89
C ALA A 160 21.63 1.30 7.48
N ILE A 161 21.31 0.09 7.00
CA ILE A 161 19.95 -0.44 7.10
C ILE A 161 19.55 -0.24 8.57
N PRO A 162 18.51 0.56 8.87
CA PRO A 162 18.01 0.67 10.23
C PRO A 162 17.71 -0.76 10.65
N LYS A 163 18.33 -1.20 11.75
CA LYS A 163 18.00 -2.49 12.37
C LYS A 163 16.47 -2.53 12.42
N THR A 164 15.88 -3.42 11.63
CA THR A 164 14.56 -3.94 11.98
C THR A 164 14.63 -4.22 13.47
N LEU A 165 13.68 -3.69 14.24
CA LEU A 165 13.57 -4.04 15.65
C LEU A 165 13.86 -5.53 15.75
N PRO A 166 14.79 -5.97 16.63
CA PRO A 166 15.06 -7.38 16.74
C PRO A 166 13.71 -8.02 17.00
N ALA A 167 13.25 -8.83 16.03
CA ALA A 167 12.14 -9.73 16.26
C ALA A 167 12.58 -10.49 17.51
N SER A 168 11.96 -10.17 18.65
CA SER A 168 12.30 -10.78 19.91
C SER A 168 12.15 -12.27 19.68
N SER A 169 13.28 -12.96 19.57
CA SER A 169 13.43 -14.34 19.11
C SER A 169 13.00 -15.35 20.18
N SER A 170 11.96 -14.98 20.92
CA SER A 170 11.25 -15.77 21.91
C SER A 170 9.81 -15.26 22.03
N ALA A 171 9.15 -14.97 20.89
CA ALA A 171 7.71 -14.81 20.86
C ALA A 171 7.10 -16.13 21.34
N ARG A 172 6.81 -16.23 22.63
CA ARG A 172 6.08 -17.35 23.21
C ARG A 172 4.82 -17.50 22.38
N GLU A 173 4.63 -18.69 21.81
CA GLU A 173 3.38 -19.14 21.22
C GLU A 173 2.28 -18.95 22.27
N SER A 174 1.64 -17.79 22.20
CA SER A 174 0.58 -17.41 23.12
C SER A 174 -0.71 -17.64 22.37
N PRO A 175 -1.64 -18.44 22.91
CA PRO A 175 -2.90 -18.71 22.25
C PRO A 175 -3.64 -17.39 22.00
N GLN A 176 -3.96 -17.14 20.73
CA GLN A 176 -4.73 -15.98 20.29
C GLN A 176 -6.14 -16.40 19.91
N LEU A 177 -7.12 -15.58 20.26
CA LEU A 177 -8.49 -15.75 19.81
C LEU A 177 -8.66 -15.14 18.42
N ILE A 178 -8.95 -15.98 17.43
CA ILE A 178 -9.29 -15.56 16.08
C ILE A 178 -10.81 -15.43 15.98
N VAL A 179 -11.29 -14.28 15.50
CA VAL A 179 -12.72 -14.01 15.36
C VAL A 179 -13.03 -13.66 13.91
N LEU A 180 -13.93 -14.43 13.31
CA LEU A 180 -14.50 -14.15 12.00
C LEU A 180 -15.97 -13.76 12.17
N SER A 181 -16.42 -12.75 11.43
CA SER A 181 -17.83 -12.38 11.44
C SER A 181 -18.33 -11.93 10.07
N SER A 182 -19.59 -12.26 9.76
CA SER A 182 -20.27 -11.90 8.51
C SER A 182 -21.76 -11.61 8.74
N HIS A 183 -22.38 -10.91 7.80
CA HIS A 183 -23.82 -10.63 7.83
C HIS A 183 -24.69 -11.86 7.49
N ASP A 184 -24.14 -12.81 6.74
CA ASP A 184 -24.72 -14.11 6.40
C ASP A 184 -23.85 -15.27 6.89
N GLN A 185 -24.46 -16.44 7.09
CA GLN A 185 -23.77 -17.64 7.59
C GLN A 185 -22.66 -18.11 6.64
N ASP A 186 -22.95 -18.16 5.33
CA ASP A 186 -22.01 -18.63 4.31
C ASP A 186 -20.80 -17.69 4.14
N GLY A 187 -20.96 -16.42 4.52
CA GLY A 187 -19.87 -15.44 4.49
C GLY A 187 -18.72 -15.78 5.43
N ILE A 188 -18.96 -16.53 6.50
CA ILE A 188 -17.88 -17.04 7.35
C ILE A 188 -16.99 -18.02 6.57
N SER A 189 -17.59 -18.92 5.80
CA SER A 189 -16.85 -19.86 4.95
C SER A 189 -16.06 -19.13 3.85
N ARG A 190 -16.64 -18.06 3.27
CA ARG A 190 -15.92 -17.21 2.30
C ARG A 190 -14.73 -16.49 2.93
N LEU A 191 -14.88 -15.96 4.15
CA LEU A 191 -13.79 -15.34 4.90
C LEU A 191 -12.70 -16.35 5.26
N ALA A 192 -13.07 -17.52 5.76
CA ALA A 192 -12.15 -18.61 6.08
C ALA A 192 -11.30 -18.99 4.85
N ASN A 193 -11.93 -19.20 3.70
CA ASN A 193 -11.23 -19.47 2.45
C ASN A 193 -10.35 -18.31 2.00
N GLY A 194 -10.79 -17.07 2.19
CA GLY A 194 -9.99 -15.89 1.90
C GLY A 194 -8.71 -15.83 2.73
N TYR A 195 -8.78 -16.12 4.03
CA TYR A 195 -7.60 -16.16 4.90
C TYR A 195 -6.67 -17.33 4.57
N LYS A 196 -7.18 -18.50 4.19
CA LYS A 196 -6.35 -19.64 3.73
C LYS A 196 -5.51 -19.31 2.50
N GLN A 197 -6.11 -18.58 1.55
CA GLN A 197 -5.46 -18.26 0.27
C GLN A 197 -4.53 -17.04 0.38
N HIS A 198 -4.69 -16.22 1.41
CA HIS A 198 -3.93 -14.99 1.54
C HIS A 198 -2.58 -15.26 2.21
N PRO A 199 -1.44 -14.90 1.59
CA PRO A 199 -0.16 -14.99 2.25
C PRO A 199 -0.08 -13.94 3.38
N ILE A 200 -0.10 -14.41 4.62
CA ILE A 200 0.01 -13.55 5.81
C ILE A 200 1.49 -13.39 6.13
N SER A 201 1.99 -12.16 6.01
CA SER A 201 3.38 -11.81 6.34
C SER A 201 3.51 -11.00 7.63
N ASP A 202 2.40 -10.51 8.16
CA ASP A 202 2.34 -9.75 9.41
C ASP A 202 2.50 -10.66 10.64
N PRO A 203 2.99 -10.14 11.77
CA PRO A 203 3.02 -10.89 13.02
C PRO A 203 1.64 -11.44 13.38
N PHE A 204 1.58 -12.70 13.81
CA PHE A 204 0.32 -13.40 14.10
C PHE A 204 -0.54 -12.67 15.14
N TYR A 205 0.09 -12.09 16.17
CA TYR A 205 -0.58 -11.26 17.17
C TYR A 205 -1.31 -10.05 16.56
N ASP A 206 -0.66 -9.34 15.63
CA ASP A 206 -1.23 -8.14 15.00
C ASP A 206 -2.43 -8.50 14.12
N LEU A 207 -2.38 -9.66 13.46
CA LEU A 207 -3.53 -10.21 12.74
C LEU A 207 -4.68 -10.50 13.70
N ALA A 208 -4.45 -11.27 14.77
CA ALA A 208 -5.49 -11.60 15.74
C ALA A 208 -6.12 -10.35 16.36
N PHE A 209 -5.28 -9.38 16.76
CA PHE A 209 -5.71 -8.08 17.26
C PHE A 209 -6.56 -7.32 16.24
N THR A 210 -6.15 -7.32 14.96
CA THR A 210 -6.88 -6.67 13.88
C THR A 210 -8.25 -7.30 13.67
N LEU A 211 -8.33 -8.64 13.67
CA LEU A 211 -9.59 -9.37 13.52
C LEU A 211 -10.53 -9.12 14.71
N ALA A 212 -9.98 -9.03 15.93
CA ALA A 212 -10.76 -8.83 17.14
C ALA A 212 -11.15 -7.36 17.42
N THR A 213 -10.45 -6.37 16.84
CA THR A 213 -10.68 -4.96 17.24
C THR A 213 -10.83 -3.98 16.09
N LYS A 214 -10.35 -4.33 14.88
CA LYS A 214 -10.33 -3.46 13.69
C LYS A 214 -11.18 -4.02 12.55
N ARG A 215 -12.08 -4.94 12.85
CA ARG A 215 -13.09 -5.45 11.93
C ARG A 215 -14.48 -5.22 12.52
N THR A 216 -15.44 -4.96 11.64
CA THR A 216 -16.84 -4.87 12.03
C THR A 216 -17.30 -6.22 12.55
N PHE A 217 -18.01 -6.22 13.68
CA PHE A 217 -18.64 -7.41 14.22
C PHE A 217 -20.07 -7.56 13.72
N SER A 218 -20.31 -8.61 12.96
CA SER A 218 -21.62 -8.93 12.39
C SER A 218 -22.34 -10.04 13.17
N ASN A 219 -23.57 -10.36 12.73
CA ASN A 219 -24.49 -11.26 13.44
C ASN A 219 -24.08 -12.73 13.38
N TRP A 220 -23.43 -13.19 12.32
CA TRP A 220 -22.88 -14.54 12.25
C TRP A 220 -21.41 -14.49 12.62
N ARG A 221 -20.99 -15.37 13.52
CA ARG A 221 -19.62 -15.40 14.04
C ARG A 221 -19.10 -16.84 14.11
N ALA A 222 -17.81 -16.98 13.88
CA ALA A 222 -17.03 -18.14 14.27
C ALA A 222 -15.79 -17.64 15.02
N ALA A 223 -15.40 -18.34 16.06
CA ALA A 223 -14.19 -18.04 16.80
C ALA A 223 -13.48 -19.33 17.20
N PHE A 224 -12.16 -19.29 17.17
CA PHE A 224 -11.31 -20.41 17.54
C PHE A 224 -9.97 -19.88 18.08
N VAL A 225 -9.24 -20.73 18.77
CA VAL A 225 -7.95 -20.39 19.36
C VAL A 225 -6.85 -20.99 18.49
N ALA A 226 -5.84 -20.19 18.17
CA ALA A 226 -4.64 -20.61 17.44
C ALA A 226 -3.40 -19.96 18.06
N ASN A 227 -2.25 -20.63 17.99
CA ASN A 227 -0.98 -20.14 18.55
C ASN A 227 0.01 -19.66 17.48
N SER A 228 -0.29 -19.92 16.19
CA SER A 228 0.53 -19.58 15.04
C SER A 228 -0.32 -19.44 13.77
N ILE A 229 0.29 -19.02 12.66
CA ILE A 229 -0.39 -18.96 11.35
C ILE A 229 -0.73 -20.36 10.86
N GLU A 230 0.14 -21.34 11.10
CA GLU A 230 -0.03 -22.73 10.71
C GLU A 230 -1.22 -23.37 11.44
N SER A 231 -1.27 -23.25 12.77
CA SER A 231 -2.41 -23.74 13.56
C SER A 231 -3.72 -23.01 13.22
N MET A 232 -3.64 -21.72 12.86
CA MET A 232 -4.81 -21.01 12.35
C MET A 232 -5.29 -21.62 11.03
N HIS A 233 -4.39 -21.92 10.09
CA HIS A 233 -4.77 -22.55 8.83
C HIS A 233 -5.37 -23.96 9.05
N GLU A 234 -4.79 -24.76 9.94
CA GLU A 234 -5.36 -26.06 10.34
C GLU A 234 -6.78 -25.91 10.91
N ALA A 235 -6.99 -24.98 11.84
CA ALA A 235 -8.31 -24.71 12.40
C ALA A 235 -9.32 -24.19 11.36
N LEU A 236 -8.85 -23.48 10.33
CA LEU A 236 -9.70 -23.05 9.21
C LEU A 236 -10.05 -24.21 8.25
N GLU A 237 -9.26 -25.29 8.18
CA GLU A 237 -9.58 -26.51 7.43
C GLU A 237 -10.69 -27.32 8.11
N GLU A 238 -10.76 -27.26 9.43
CA GLU A 238 -11.86 -27.86 10.17
C GLU A 238 -13.19 -27.13 9.93
N LYS A 239 -14.29 -27.86 10.12
CA LYS A 239 -15.63 -27.27 10.04
C LYS A 239 -15.85 -26.33 11.23
N LEU A 240 -15.66 -25.03 10.98
CA LEU A 240 -15.89 -23.99 11.98
C LEU A 240 -17.34 -24.03 12.51
N GLU A 241 -17.48 -23.94 13.83
CA GLU A 241 -18.78 -23.80 14.46
C GLU A 241 -19.28 -22.35 14.28
N VAL A 242 -20.18 -22.16 13.33
CA VAL A 242 -20.76 -20.85 13.03
C VAL A 242 -22.04 -20.65 13.84
N LYS A 243 -22.08 -19.58 14.64
CA LYS A 243 -23.23 -19.22 15.47
C LYS A 243 -23.77 -17.84 15.13
N ARG A 244 -25.08 -17.70 15.20
CA ARG A 244 -25.73 -16.39 15.17
C ARG A 244 -25.72 -15.80 16.58
N VAL A 245 -25.30 -14.56 16.70
CA VAL A 245 -25.25 -13.80 17.96
C VAL A 245 -26.66 -13.62 18.50
N ALA A 246 -26.83 -13.87 19.80
CA ALA A 246 -28.07 -13.56 20.51
C ALA A 246 -28.18 -12.05 20.74
N ALA A 247 -29.40 -11.50 20.63
CA ALA A 247 -29.64 -10.07 20.83
C ALA A 247 -29.37 -9.61 22.27
N ASP A 248 -29.67 -10.47 23.26
CA ASP A 248 -29.48 -10.21 24.68
C ASP A 248 -28.96 -11.48 25.38
N PRO A 249 -27.63 -11.69 25.41
CA PRO A 249 -27.05 -12.88 26.03
C PRO A 249 -27.00 -12.73 27.55
N GLY A 250 -27.71 -13.61 28.27
CA GLY A 250 -27.54 -13.77 29.72
C GLY A 250 -26.19 -14.41 30.04
N LEU A 251 -25.49 -13.89 31.06
CA LEU A 251 -24.23 -14.45 31.55
C LEU A 251 -24.40 -14.99 32.97
N ALA A 252 -24.12 -16.28 33.16
CA ALA A 252 -24.01 -16.90 34.47
C ALA A 252 -22.56 -17.35 34.71
N LEU A 253 -21.96 -16.90 35.82
CA LEU A 253 -20.62 -17.31 36.23
C LEU A 253 -20.74 -18.46 37.22
N ILE A 254 -20.18 -19.62 36.89
CA ILE A 254 -20.21 -20.83 37.72
C ILE A 254 -18.81 -21.02 38.33
N PHE A 255 -18.75 -21.10 39.65
CA PHE A 255 -17.50 -21.31 40.39
C PHE A 255 -17.39 -22.78 40.80
N SER A 256 -16.26 -23.42 40.48
CA SER A 256 -16.03 -24.81 40.85
C SER A 256 -15.82 -24.96 42.36
N GLY A 257 -16.34 -26.06 42.90
CA GLY A 257 -16.13 -26.45 44.29
C GLY A 257 -14.82 -27.21 44.52
N HIS A 258 -14.62 -27.67 45.75
CA HIS A 258 -13.49 -28.52 46.12
C HIS A 258 -13.53 -29.86 45.37
N GLY A 259 -12.40 -30.32 44.81
CA GLY A 259 -12.29 -31.57 44.05
C GLY A 259 -12.19 -31.43 42.52
N ALA A 260 -12.25 -30.20 41.98
CA ALA A 260 -12.14 -29.91 40.55
C ALA A 260 -10.69 -29.55 40.10
N GLN A 261 -9.71 -29.64 40.99
CA GLN A 261 -8.31 -29.43 40.67
C GLN A 261 -7.77 -30.54 39.73
N TRP A 262 -6.92 -30.16 38.77
CA TRP A 262 -6.22 -31.06 37.83
C TRP A 262 -4.72 -31.11 38.13
#